data_AF-A0AAD0VM89-F1
#
_entry.id   AF-A0AAD0VM89-F1
#
_cell.length_a   1.000
_cell.length_b   1.000
_cell.length_c   1.000
_cell.angle_alpha   90.00
_cell.angle_beta   90.00
_cell.angle_gamma   90.00
#
_symmetry.space_group_name_H-M   'P 1'
#
loop_
_entity.id
_entity.type
_entity.pdbx_description
1 polymer ?
#
loop_
_entity_poly.entity_id
_entity_poly.type
_entity_poly.pdbx_seq_one_letter_code
_entity_poly.pdbx_strand_id
1 'polypeptide(L)'
;MGFEINEKQLRIRYIRVVEKFLTRTISLLKLENFDKELFLKRTLKNYEDMCKTPKVELYSDYYSLLNNFIEKTLISIKNPSETFEDERGMLLKEANLLQKEKNKNSYKKDKHKKDKYNDGN
;
A
#
# COMPACT_ATOMS: atom_id res chain seq x y z
N MET A 1 15.99 31.85 2.04
CA MET A 1 16.79 30.69 1.58
C MET A 1 15.80 29.57 1.27
N GLY A 2 15.41 29.43 0.00
CA GLY A 2 14.47 28.39 -0.40
C GLY A 2 15.17 27.05 -0.31
N PHE A 3 14.71 26.15 0.56
CA PHE A 3 15.16 24.77 0.52
C PHE A 3 14.70 24.19 -0.82
N GLU A 4 15.65 23.96 -1.72
CA GLU A 4 15.40 23.24 -2.96
C GLU A 4 14.82 21.88 -2.57
N ILE A 5 13.55 21.68 -2.91
CA ILE A 5 12.83 20.49 -2.48
C ILE A 5 13.42 19.31 -3.24
N ASN A 6 14.22 18.52 -2.53
CA ASN A 6 14.88 17.36 -3.12
C ASN A 6 13.81 16.35 -3.58
N GLU A 7 13.65 16.18 -4.89
CA GLU A 7 12.65 15.30 -5.50
C GLU A 7 12.73 13.86 -4.98
N LYS A 8 13.95 13.36 -4.72
CA LYS A 8 14.16 12.04 -4.13
C LYS A 8 13.58 11.97 -2.72
N GLN A 9 13.73 13.03 -1.91
CA GLN A 9 13.11 13.08 -0.59
C GLN A 9 11.59 13.14 -0.66
N LEU A 10 11.01 13.92 -1.58
CA LEU A 10 9.56 13.93 -1.81
C LEU A 10 9.05 12.54 -2.18
N ARG A 11 9.71 11.89 -3.14
CA ARG A 11 9.36 10.54 -3.59
C ARG A 11 9.41 9.53 -2.44
N ILE A 12 10.46 9.57 -1.60
CA ILE A 12 10.58 8.69 -0.43
C ILE A 12 9.46 8.97 0.58
N ARG A 13 9.14 10.24 0.85
CA ARG A 13 8.04 10.61 1.76
C ARG A 13 6.70 10.11 1.22
N TYR A 14 6.42 10.32 -0.06
CA TYR A 14 5.20 9.86 -0.71
C TYR A 14 5.05 8.32 -0.62
N ILE A 15 6.09 7.57 -1.00
CA ILE A 15 6.10 6.10 -0.87
C ILE A 15 5.79 5.68 0.58
N ARG A 16 6.41 6.32 1.58
CA ARG A 16 6.19 5.98 3.00
C ARG A 16 4.74 6.19 3.44
N VAL A 17 4.11 7.31 3.08
CA VAL A 17 2.73 7.58 3.51
C VAL A 17 1.73 6.67 2.79
N VAL A 18 1.99 6.34 1.53
CA VAL A 18 1.20 5.42 0.72
C VAL A 18 1.27 3.98 1.28
N GLU A 19 2.47 3.49 1.61
CA GLU A 19 2.66 2.18 2.26
C GLU A 19 2.06 2.13 3.67
N LYS A 20 2.12 3.25 4.40
CA LYS A 20 1.51 3.38 5.73
C LYS A 20 -0.02 3.32 5.64
N PHE A 21 -0.63 3.99 4.66
CA PHE A 21 -2.05 3.86 4.37
C PHE A 21 -2.41 2.39 4.09
N LEU A 22 -1.72 1.77 3.14
CA LEU A 22 -1.93 0.37 2.76
C LEU A 22 -1.91 -0.56 3.97
N THR A 23 -0.85 -0.48 4.78
CA THR A 23 -0.66 -1.35 5.96
C THR A 23 -1.80 -1.20 6.94
N ARG A 24 -2.19 0.05 7.28
CA ARG A 24 -3.27 0.31 8.23
C ARG A 24 -4.62 -0.19 7.72
N THR A 25 -4.92 0.04 6.44
CA THR A 25 -6.16 -0.42 5.81
C THR A 25 -6.26 -1.94 5.81
N ILE A 26 -5.18 -2.64 5.42
CA ILE A 26 -5.14 -4.11 5.44
C ILE A 26 -5.31 -4.65 6.86
N SER A 27 -4.65 -4.05 7.85
CA SER A 27 -4.79 -4.46 9.25
C SER A 27 -6.24 -4.42 9.72
N LEU A 28 -6.98 -3.37 9.35
CA LEU A 28 -8.41 -3.26 9.69
C LEU A 28 -9.26 -4.29 8.95
N LEU A 29 -9.02 -4.53 7.66
CA LEU A 29 -9.74 -5.53 6.87
C LEU A 29 -9.58 -6.95 7.43
N LYS A 30 -8.42 -7.24 8.04
CA LYS A 30 -8.05 -8.56 8.57
C LYS A 30 -8.46 -8.80 10.03
N LEU A 31 -9.09 -7.83 10.69
CA LEU A 31 -9.60 -8.04 12.05
C LEU A 31 -10.63 -9.18 12.06
N GLU A 32 -10.51 -10.09 13.02
CA GLU A 32 -11.45 -11.21 13.20
C GLU A 32 -12.86 -10.67 13.51
N ASN A 33 -12.95 -9.68 14.39
CA ASN A 33 -14.15 -8.93 14.72
C ASN A 33 -14.26 -7.66 13.85
N PHE A 34 -14.32 -7.84 12.52
CA PHE A 34 -14.42 -6.71 11.60
C PHE A 34 -15.62 -5.81 11.93
N ASP A 35 -15.33 -4.53 12.14
CA ASP A 35 -16.30 -3.47 12.37
C ASP A 35 -16.28 -2.52 11.17
N LYS A 36 -17.38 -2.54 10.40
CA LYS A 36 -17.57 -1.72 9.21
C LYS A 36 -17.44 -0.24 9.52
N GLU A 37 -18.13 0.27 10.55
CA GLU A 37 -18.13 1.70 10.88
C GLU A 37 -16.74 2.18 11.30
N LEU A 38 -16.05 1.36 12.11
CA LEU A 38 -14.67 1.63 12.47
C LEU A 38 -13.75 1.62 11.25
N PHE A 39 -13.91 0.65 10.34
CA PHE A 39 -13.15 0.56 9.10
C PHE A 39 -13.33 1.80 8.24
N LEU A 40 -14.58 2.21 7.97
CA LEU A 40 -14.90 3.39 7.16
C LEU A 40 -14.25 4.65 7.75
N LYS A 41 -14.50 4.90 9.05
CA LYS A 41 -13.98 6.07 9.77
C LYS A 41 -12.46 6.13 9.77
N ARG A 42 -11.79 5.02 10.09
CA ARG A 42 -10.33 4.97 10.19
C ARG A 42 -9.67 5.03 8.82
N THR A 43 -10.25 4.38 7.82
CA THR A 43 -9.70 4.36 6.45
C THR A 43 -9.79 5.75 5.81
N LEU A 44 -10.92 6.44 5.95
CA LEU A 44 -11.05 7.82 5.50
C LEU A 44 -10.01 8.71 6.19
N LYS A 45 -9.86 8.59 7.51
CA LYS A 45 -8.87 9.39 8.24
C LYS A 45 -7.43 9.13 7.80
N ASN A 46 -7.09 7.86 7.57
CA ASN A 46 -5.76 7.49 7.06
C ASN A 46 -5.52 8.03 5.65
N TYR A 47 -6.56 8.08 4.81
CA TYR A 47 -6.46 8.65 3.46
C TYR A 47 -6.22 10.17 3.51
N GLU A 48 -6.98 10.90 4.32
CA GLU A 48 -6.74 12.34 4.55
C GLU A 48 -5.31 12.62 5.01
N ASP A 49 -4.78 11.80 5.92
CA ASP A 49 -3.40 11.93 6.41
C ASP A 49 -2.37 11.65 5.31
N MET A 50 -2.64 10.70 4.40
CA MET A 50 -1.80 10.42 3.24
C MET A 50 -1.77 11.62 2.28
N CYS A 51 -2.93 12.24 2.01
CA CYS A 51 -3.09 13.37 1.09
C CYS A 51 -2.40 14.66 1.54
N LYS A 52 -1.98 14.77 2.80
CA LYS A 52 -1.12 15.87 3.29
C LYS A 52 0.26 15.88 2.62
N THR A 53 0.69 14.75 2.05
CA THR A 53 1.96 14.67 1.30
C THR A 53 1.69 14.91 -0.18
N PRO A 54 2.48 15.78 -0.86
CA PRO A 54 2.36 15.97 -2.29
C PRO A 54 2.46 14.65 -3.06
N LYS A 55 1.52 14.44 -4.00
CA LYS A 55 1.51 13.27 -4.86
C LYS A 55 2.74 13.28 -5.77
N VAL A 56 3.39 12.13 -5.89
CA VAL A 56 4.51 11.91 -6.82
C VAL A 56 4.17 10.70 -7.69
N GLU A 57 4.48 10.77 -8.98
CA GLU A 57 4.26 9.66 -9.88
C GLU A 57 5.22 8.49 -9.59
N LEU A 58 4.68 7.27 -9.65
CA LEU A 58 5.39 6.03 -9.38
C LEU A 58 5.02 5.02 -10.48
N TYR A 59 6.03 4.46 -11.17
CA TYR A 59 5.82 3.73 -12.42
C TYR A 59 6.03 2.21 -12.36
N SER A 60 6.36 1.64 -11.19
CA SER A 60 6.54 0.17 -11.11
C SER A 60 5.19 -0.54 -10.97
N ASP A 61 5.07 -1.76 -11.50
CA ASP A 61 3.89 -2.64 -11.38
C ASP A 61 3.29 -2.68 -9.97
N TYR A 62 4.14 -2.77 -8.94
CA TYR A 62 3.73 -2.75 -7.55
C TYR A 62 2.94 -1.48 -7.18
N TYR A 63 3.42 -0.29 -7.59
CA TYR A 63 2.76 0.98 -7.28
C TYR A 63 1.51 1.20 -8.14
N SER A 64 1.46 0.65 -9.35
CA SER A 64 0.23 0.61 -10.15
C SER A 64 -0.86 -0.20 -9.45
N LEU A 65 -0.53 -1.41 -8.96
CA LEU A 65 -1.44 -2.20 -8.14
C LEU A 65 -1.85 -1.48 -6.84
N LEU A 66 -0.93 -0.73 -6.24
CA LEU A 66 -1.19 -0.01 -5.00
C LEU A 66 -2.16 1.14 -5.24
N ASN A 67 -1.97 1.91 -6.31
CA ASN A 67 -2.91 2.96 -6.71
C ASN A 67 -4.31 2.38 -6.98
N ASN A 68 -4.40 1.23 -7.68
CA ASN A 68 -5.67 0.55 -7.91
C ASN A 68 -6.34 0.09 -6.60
N PHE A 69 -5.56 -0.42 -5.64
CA PHE A 69 -6.06 -0.77 -4.32
C PHE A 69 -6.61 0.46 -3.57
N ILE A 70 -5.90 1.59 -3.61
CA ILE A 70 -6.38 2.85 -3.01
C ILE A 70 -7.70 3.27 -3.65
N GLU A 71 -7.77 3.31 -4.98
CA GLU A 71 -8.98 3.70 -5.69
C GLU A 71 -10.18 2.81 -5.33
N LYS A 72 -10.00 1.49 -5.38
CA LYS A 72 -11.03 0.52 -4.96
C LYS A 72 -11.45 0.73 -3.51
N THR A 73 -10.50 0.96 -2.61
CA THR A 73 -10.80 1.27 -1.20
C THR A 73 -11.66 2.52 -1.08
N LEU A 74 -11.32 3.59 -1.81
CA LEU A 74 -12.09 4.84 -1.77
C LEU A 74 -13.50 4.68 -2.32
N ILE A 75 -13.66 3.90 -3.39
CA ILE A 75 -14.99 3.58 -3.94
C ILE A 75 -15.81 2.82 -2.90
N SER A 76 -15.23 1.78 -2.29
CA SER A 76 -15.89 0.97 -1.27
C SER A 76 -16.33 1.81 -0.05
N ILE A 77 -15.49 2.72 0.44
CA ILE A 77 -15.87 3.53 1.61
C ILE A 77 -16.84 4.67 1.28
N LYS A 78 -16.91 5.12 0.03
CA LYS A 78 -17.80 6.23 -0.39
C LYS A 78 -19.24 5.77 -0.51
N ASN A 79 -19.46 4.57 -1.05
CA ASN A 79 -20.78 3.98 -1.25
C ASN A 79 -20.78 2.53 -0.74
N PRO A 80 -20.66 2.31 0.58
CA PRO A 80 -20.61 0.96 1.14
C PRO A 80 -21.96 0.27 1.02
N SER A 81 -21.94 -1.01 0.63
CA SER A 81 -23.09 -1.90 0.79
C SER A 81 -23.47 -2.03 2.27
N GLU A 82 -24.66 -2.58 2.55
CA GLU A 82 -25.15 -2.75 3.92
C GLU A 82 -24.21 -3.62 4.76
N THR A 83 -23.79 -4.78 4.23
CA THR A 83 -22.96 -5.75 4.94
C THR A 83 -21.46 -5.54 4.76
N PHE A 84 -21.04 -4.90 3.67
CA PHE A 84 -19.63 -4.67 3.32
C PHE A 84 -18.81 -5.96 3.04
N GLU A 85 -19.45 -7.13 2.96
CA GLU A 85 -18.75 -8.41 2.82
C GLU A 85 -18.07 -8.56 1.46
N ASP A 86 -18.76 -8.18 0.37
CA ASP A 86 -18.22 -8.27 -0.99
C ASP A 86 -17.05 -7.29 -1.19
N GLU A 87 -17.19 -6.05 -0.69
CA GLU A 87 -16.12 -5.07 -0.71
C GLU A 87 -14.91 -5.54 0.09
N ARG A 88 -15.14 -6.08 1.30
CA ARG A 88 -14.07 -6.61 2.14
C ARG A 88 -13.34 -7.76 1.45
N GLY A 89 -14.07 -8.71 0.87
CA GLY A 89 -13.50 -9.84 0.13
C GLY A 89 -12.67 -9.39 -1.08
N MET A 90 -13.20 -8.44 -1.85
CA MET A 90 -12.50 -7.83 -2.99
C MET A 90 -11.22 -7.12 -2.55
N LEU A 91 -11.28 -6.27 -1.51
CA LEU A 91 -10.11 -5.55 -1.00
C LEU A 91 -9.04 -6.50 -0.45
N LEU A 92 -9.43 -7.58 0.25
CA LEU A 92 -8.51 -8.61 0.71
C LEU A 92 -7.85 -9.36 -0.45
N LYS A 93 -8.58 -9.62 -1.54
CA LYS A 93 -8.01 -10.22 -2.76
C LYS A 93 -6.97 -9.30 -3.39
N GLU A 94 -7.26 -8.01 -3.52
CA GLU A 94 -6.31 -7.01 -4.04
C GLU A 94 -5.07 -6.88 -3.15
N ALA A 95 -5.25 -6.88 -1.83
CA ALA A 95 -4.15 -6.89 -0.86
C ALA A 95 -3.24 -8.11 -1.03
N ASN A 96 -3.82 -9.29 -1.32
CA ASN A 96 -3.05 -10.50 -1.60
C ASN A 96 -2.26 -10.41 -2.91
N LEU A 97 -2.81 -9.79 -3.96
CA LEU A 97 -2.10 -9.52 -5.22
C LEU A 97 -0.89 -8.60 -4.99
N LEU A 98 -1.08 -7.53 -4.21
CA LEU A 98 0.00 -6.63 -3.79
C LEU A 98 1.12 -7.35 -3.06
N GLN A 99 0.77 -8.22 -2.11
CA GLN A 99 1.76 -9.01 -1.37
C GLN A 99 2.55 -9.94 -2.29
N LYS A 100 1.88 -10.59 -3.25
CA LYS A 100 2.54 -11.47 -4.24
C LYS A 100 3.54 -10.69 -5.09
N GLU A 101 3.16 -9.52 -5.60
CA GLU A 101 4.06 -8.69 -6.42
C GLU A 101 5.23 -8.13 -5.59
N LYS A 102 4.99 -7.73 -4.33
CA LYS A 102 6.06 -7.30 -3.39
C LYS A 102 7.07 -8.43 -3.15
N ASN A 103 6.60 -9.65 -2.97
CA ASN A 103 7.44 -10.83 -2.75
C ASN A 103 8.25 -11.20 -4.01
N LYS A 104 7.64 -11.14 -5.20
CA LYS A 104 8.33 -11.38 -6.49
C LYS A 104 9.52 -10.45 -6.70
N ASN A 105 9.37 -9.18 -6.36
CA ASN A 105 10.44 -8.19 -6.46
C ASN A 105 11.56 -8.38 -5.41
N SER A 106 11.26 -9.04 -4.29
CA SER A 106 12.24 -9.38 -3.26
C SER A 106 12.99 -10.67 -3.59
N TYR A 107 12.28 -11.71 -4.06
CA TYR A 107 12.85 -13.01 -4.43
C TYR A 107 13.93 -12.91 -5.52
N LYS A 108 13.73 -12.06 -6.53
CA LYS A 108 14.75 -11.78 -7.56
C LYS A 108 16.05 -11.21 -6.96
N LYS A 109 15.97 -10.46 -5.85
CA LYS A 109 17.14 -9.86 -5.21
C LYS A 109 17.91 -10.87 -4.36
N ASP A 110 17.21 -11.78 -3.68
CA ASP A 110 17.85 -12.78 -2.82
C ASP A 110 18.54 -13.91 -3.61
N LYS A 111 18.05 -14.25 -4.81
CA LYS A 111 18.68 -15.26 -5.67
C LYS A 111 20.14 -14.93 -6.02
N HIS A 112 20.47 -13.65 -6.23
CA HIS A 112 21.82 -13.19 -6.58
C HIS A 112 22.71 -12.87 -5.37
N LYS A 113 22.22 -13.10 -4.15
CA LYS A 113 22.94 -12.79 -2.91
C LYS A 113 23.93 -13.89 -2.52
N LYS A 114 23.71 -15.12 -3.01
CA LYS A 114 24.55 -16.30 -2.73
C LYS A 114 25.72 -16.48 -3.71
N ASP A 115 25.70 -15.82 -4.88
CA ASP A 115 26.75 -15.96 -5.91
C ASP A 115 28.01 -15.10 -5.65
N LYS A 116 28.12 -14.43 -4.49
CA LYS A 116 29.22 -13.50 -4.19
C LYS A 116 30.30 -13.99 -3.22
N TYR A 117 30.24 -15.25 -2.75
CA TYR A 117 31.28 -15.81 -1.91
C TYR A 117 31.76 -17.14 -2.47
N ASN A 118 32.80 -17.05 -3.30
CA ASN A 118 33.74 -18.14 -3.52
C ASN A 118 35.07 -17.67 -2.91
N ASP A 119 35.15 -17.64 -1.57
CA ASP A 119 36.43 -17.49 -0.89
C ASP A 119 37.17 -18.80 -1.10
N GLY A 120 38.13 -18.76 -2.02
CA GLY A 120 38.92 -19.91 -2.44
C GLY A 120 39.57 -20.62 -1.26
N ASN A 121 39.39 -21.94 -1.23
CA ASN A 121 40.27 -22.86 -0.49
C ASN A 121 41.44 -23.27 -1.38
#